data_AF-A0A0D7KKU2-F1
#
_entry.id   AF-A0A0D7KKU2-F1
#
_cell.length_a   1.000
_cell.length_b   1.000
_cell.length_c   1.000
_cell.angle_alpha   90.00
_cell.angle_beta   90.00
_cell.angle_gamma   90.00
#
_symmetry.space_group_name_H-M   'P 1'
#
loop_
_entity.id
_entity.type
_entity.pdbx_description
1 polymer ?
#
loop_
_entity_poly.entity_id
_entity_poly.type
_entity_poly.pdbx_seq_one_letter_code
_entity_poly.pdbx_strand_id
1 'polypeptide(L)'
;MKLLDHSLERRAFHVLFVYNVIVAGLMWLAYPKLPERIVSHFNYYGAPDGTMEKTIVFIIFSAILILIPICMPFVRRADPQQHNYKKFESTYIRFGWALSVFLQAIFGVVIGYHLINGFPVQSLILTALGLLWMFLGNMFGRVRFNYFSVSVRRGRLQTNKYGAKRIVWPARCGLYRVY
;
A
#
# COMPACT_ATOMS: atom_id res chain seq x y z
N MET A 1 10.50 24.83 6.73
CA MET A 1 11.14 23.61 7.27
C MET A 1 10.20 22.44 6.99
N LYS A 2 10.45 21.48 6.09
CA LYS A 2 11.60 21.13 5.25
C LYS A 2 11.18 21.18 3.79
N LEU A 3 12.08 21.66 2.93
CA LEU A 3 12.17 21.20 1.55
C LEU A 3 12.40 19.69 1.64
N LEU A 4 11.33 18.90 1.74
CA LEU A 4 11.41 17.46 1.77
C LEU A 4 11.92 17.06 0.38
N ASP A 5 13.19 16.72 0.35
CA ASP A 5 13.97 16.46 -0.83
C ASP A 5 13.34 15.32 -1.64
N HIS A 6 12.84 15.63 -2.85
CA HIS A 6 12.35 14.65 -3.82
C HIS A 6 13.36 13.52 -4.10
N SER A 7 14.65 13.70 -3.78
CA SER A 7 15.67 12.66 -3.84
C SER A 7 15.52 11.61 -2.72
N LEU A 8 15.05 11.96 -1.51
CA LEU A 8 14.82 11.00 -0.42
C LEU A 8 13.66 10.05 -0.70
N GLU A 9 12.58 10.54 -1.30
CA GLU A 9 11.46 9.70 -1.71
C GLU A 9 11.86 8.74 -2.83
N ARG A 10 12.57 9.24 -3.84
CA ARG A 10 13.13 8.37 -4.88
C ARG A 10 14.03 7.32 -4.24
N ARG A 11 14.96 7.71 -3.36
CA ARG A 11 15.81 6.77 -2.63
C ARG A 11 14.99 5.73 -1.87
N ALA A 12 13.89 6.10 -1.21
CA ALA A 12 13.04 5.14 -0.48
C ALA A 12 12.41 4.08 -1.40
N PHE A 13 11.92 4.47 -2.58
CA PHE A 13 11.42 3.49 -3.57
C PHE A 13 12.54 2.61 -4.13
N HIS A 14 13.73 3.17 -4.37
CA HIS A 14 14.88 2.39 -4.82
C HIS A 14 15.35 1.42 -3.73
N VAL A 15 15.35 1.82 -2.45
CA VAL A 15 15.67 0.94 -1.33
C VAL A 15 14.64 -0.19 -1.22
N LEU A 16 13.34 0.11 -1.31
CA LEU A 16 12.30 -0.92 -1.33
C LEU A 16 12.47 -1.88 -2.53
N PHE A 17 12.82 -1.36 -3.70
CA PHE A 17 13.09 -2.16 -4.89
C PHE A 17 14.30 -3.09 -4.68
N VAL A 18 15.44 -2.54 -4.25
CA VAL A 18 16.65 -3.32 -3.97
C VAL A 18 16.38 -4.38 -2.90
N TYR A 19 15.64 -4.04 -1.84
CA TYR A 19 15.21 -4.99 -0.82
C TYR A 19 14.39 -6.14 -1.42
N ASN A 20 13.37 -5.84 -2.23
CA ASN A 20 12.55 -6.87 -2.88
C ASN A 20 13.36 -7.76 -3.82
N VAL A 21 14.32 -7.20 -4.56
CA VAL A 21 15.21 -7.98 -5.45
C VAL A 21 16.13 -8.91 -4.65
N ILE A 22 16.71 -8.42 -3.55
CA ILE A 22 17.56 -9.24 -2.67
C ILE A 22 16.74 -10.38 -2.08
N VAL A 23 15.56 -10.10 -1.53
CA VAL A 23 14.71 -11.14 -0.93
C VAL A 23 14.25 -12.14 -1.98
N ALA A 24 13.82 -11.68 -3.16
CA ALA A 24 13.47 -12.58 -4.26
C ALA A 24 14.66 -13.49 -4.60
N GLY A 25 15.87 -12.93 -4.79
CA GLY A 25 17.09 -13.71 -5.05
C GLY A 25 17.42 -14.74 -3.96
N LEU A 26 17.22 -14.39 -2.69
CA LEU A 26 17.37 -15.34 -1.58
C LEU A 26 16.35 -16.49 -1.67
N MET A 27 15.11 -16.21 -2.05
CA MET A 27 14.09 -17.26 -2.21
C MET A 27 14.43 -18.20 -3.38
N TRP A 28 15.05 -17.70 -4.45
CA TRP A 28 15.55 -18.53 -5.57
C TRP A 28 16.61 -19.56 -5.13
N LEU A 29 17.32 -19.34 -4.02
CA LEU A 29 18.23 -20.35 -3.47
C LEU A 29 17.51 -21.61 -2.96
N ALA A 30 16.22 -21.52 -2.64
CA ALA A 30 15.42 -22.68 -2.26
C ALA A 30 14.95 -23.49 -3.48
N TYR A 31 14.95 -22.91 -4.69
CA TYR A 31 14.47 -23.52 -5.94
C TYR A 31 14.93 -24.98 -6.22
N PRO A 32 16.20 -25.37 -6.01
CA PRO A 32 16.65 -26.74 -6.29
C PRO A 32 16.09 -27.77 -5.31
N LYS A 33 15.64 -27.36 -4.11
CA LYS A 33 15.11 -28.27 -3.09
C LYS A 33 13.62 -28.56 -3.24
N LEU A 34 12.93 -27.84 -4.13
CA LEU A 34 11.48 -27.98 -4.31
C LEU A 34 11.12 -28.92 -5.47
N PRO A 35 10.00 -29.67 -5.32
CA PRO A 35 9.45 -30.51 -6.36
C PRO A 35 9.05 -29.67 -7.59
N GLU A 36 8.95 -30.33 -8.74
CA GLU A 36 8.66 -29.69 -10.04
C GLU A 36 7.30 -28.97 -10.06
N ARG A 37 6.35 -29.45 -9.25
CA ARG A 37 5.06 -28.80 -9.01
C ARG A 37 4.95 -28.33 -7.57
N ILE A 38 4.56 -27.07 -7.41
CA ILE A 38 4.36 -26.42 -6.11
C ILE A 38 2.86 -26.14 -5.94
N VAL A 39 2.39 -26.24 -4.69
CA VAL A 39 1.05 -25.84 -4.30
C VAL A 39 0.87 -24.33 -4.53
N SER A 40 -0.11 -23.97 -5.35
CA SER A 40 -0.46 -22.58 -5.65
C SER A 40 -1.66 -22.10 -4.84
N HIS A 41 -2.53 -23.00 -4.41
CA HIS A 41 -3.74 -22.68 -3.67
C HIS A 41 -3.96 -23.66 -2.52
N PHE A 42 -4.46 -23.13 -1.41
CA PHE A 42 -4.83 -23.88 -0.22
C PHE A 42 -6.33 -23.67 0.03
N ASN A 43 -7.04 -24.75 0.33
CA ASN A 43 -8.43 -24.68 0.73
C ASN A 43 -8.58 -24.11 2.17
N TYR A 44 -9.82 -23.94 2.61
CA TYR A 44 -10.13 -23.46 3.96
C TYR A 44 -9.56 -24.34 5.10
N TYR A 45 -9.40 -25.64 4.86
CA TYR A 45 -8.82 -26.60 5.80
C TYR A 45 -7.28 -26.63 5.77
N GLY A 46 -6.64 -25.77 4.98
CA GLY A 46 -5.19 -25.76 4.80
C GLY A 46 -4.64 -26.89 3.93
N ALA A 47 -5.51 -27.64 3.23
CA ALA A 47 -5.10 -28.68 2.30
C ALA A 47 -4.86 -28.07 0.90
N PRO A 48 -3.82 -28.53 0.18
CA PRO A 48 -3.54 -28.08 -1.17
C PRO A 48 -4.61 -28.57 -2.15
N ASP A 49 -5.28 -27.66 -2.85
CA ASP A 49 -6.29 -27.97 -3.88
C ASP A 49 -5.86 -27.54 -5.29
N GLY A 50 -4.85 -26.68 -5.40
CA GLY A 50 -4.27 -26.22 -6.67
C GLY A 50 -2.75 -26.37 -6.68
N THR A 51 -2.21 -26.85 -7.80
CA THR A 51 -0.76 -26.93 -8.04
C THR A 51 -0.39 -26.25 -9.35
N MET A 52 0.82 -25.69 -9.41
CA MET A 52 1.38 -25.04 -10.58
C MET A 52 2.85 -25.41 -10.73
N GLU A 53 3.40 -25.25 -11.93
CA GLU A 53 4.84 -25.46 -12.17
C GLU A 53 5.67 -24.50 -11.32
N LYS A 54 6.74 -25.01 -10.69
CA LYS A 54 7.59 -24.20 -9.81
C LYS A 54 8.16 -22.96 -10.50
N THR A 55 8.56 -23.10 -11.76
CA THR A 55 9.16 -22.01 -12.56
C THR A 55 8.18 -20.85 -12.70
N ILE A 56 6.93 -21.16 -13.01
CA ILE A 56 5.86 -20.17 -13.20
C ILE A 56 5.59 -19.45 -11.88
N VAL A 57 5.48 -20.18 -10.77
CA VAL A 57 5.23 -19.60 -9.44
C VAL A 57 6.35 -18.64 -9.04
N PHE A 58 7.61 -19.03 -9.21
CA PHE A 58 8.76 -18.18 -8.90
C PHE A 58 8.85 -16.94 -9.80
N ILE A 59 8.57 -17.08 -11.10
CA ILE A 59 8.57 -15.96 -12.05
C ILE A 59 7.46 -14.96 -11.69
N ILE A 60 6.22 -15.44 -11.52
CA ILE A 60 5.08 -14.58 -11.16
C ILE A 60 5.35 -13.85 -9.85
N PHE A 61 5.84 -14.58 -8.84
CA PHE A 61 6.08 -13.99 -7.53
C PHE A 61 7.21 -12.94 -7.58
N SER A 62 8.31 -13.23 -8.28
CA SER A 62 9.39 -12.27 -8.49
C SER A 62 8.92 -11.05 -9.27
N ALA A 63 8.10 -11.25 -10.31
CA ALA A 63 7.54 -10.17 -11.12
C ALA A 63 6.64 -9.26 -10.27
N ILE A 64 5.76 -9.80 -9.44
CA ILE A 64 4.88 -9.01 -8.55
C ILE A 64 5.70 -8.18 -7.56
N LEU A 65 6.73 -8.76 -6.93
CA LEU A 65 7.59 -8.05 -5.97
C LEU A 65 8.34 -6.87 -6.61
N ILE A 66 8.76 -7.02 -7.86
CA ILE A 66 9.43 -5.98 -8.65
C ILE A 66 8.41 -4.93 -9.13
N LEU A 67 7.20 -5.37 -9.50
CA LEU A 67 6.17 -4.51 -10.06
C LEU A 67 5.60 -3.53 -9.03
N ILE A 68 5.43 -3.94 -7.77
CA ILE A 68 4.89 -3.08 -6.69
C ILE A 68 5.64 -1.74 -6.54
N PRO A 69 6.98 -1.70 -6.32
CA PRO A 69 7.72 -0.45 -6.18
C PRO A 69 7.74 0.39 -7.47
N ILE A 70 7.59 -0.24 -8.65
CA ILE A 70 7.53 0.44 -9.94
C ILE A 70 6.15 1.08 -10.17
N CYS A 71 5.07 0.40 -9.81
CA CYS A 71 3.71 0.89 -10.00
C CYS A 71 3.35 2.04 -9.04
N MET A 72 3.89 2.04 -7.83
CA MET A 72 3.61 3.09 -6.84
C MET A 72 3.79 4.54 -7.36
N PRO A 73 4.95 4.93 -7.95
CA PRO A 73 5.11 6.27 -8.51
C PRO A 73 4.16 6.55 -9.69
N PHE A 74 3.77 5.52 -10.45
CA PHE A 74 2.81 5.67 -11.55
C PHE A 74 1.40 5.98 -11.03
N VAL A 75 0.94 5.24 -10.01
CA VAL A 75 -0.35 5.48 -9.34
C VAL A 75 -0.43 6.90 -8.78
N ARG A 76 0.66 7.39 -8.17
CA ARG A 76 0.71 8.78 -7.65
C ARG A 76 0.55 9.84 -8.75
N ARG A 77 1.08 9.59 -9.96
CA ARG A 77 0.99 10.53 -11.09
C ARG A 77 -0.38 10.51 -11.77
N ALA A 78 -1.06 9.37 -11.74
CA ALA A 78 -2.41 9.23 -12.29
C ALA A 78 -3.47 9.92 -11.43
N ASP A 79 -3.20 10.20 -10.15
CA ASP A 79 -4.15 10.84 -9.25
C ASP A 79 -4.21 12.37 -9.45
N PRO A 80 -5.37 12.95 -9.85
CA PRO A 80 -5.53 14.39 -10.02
C PRO A 80 -5.34 15.20 -8.73
N GLN A 81 -5.43 14.56 -7.55
CA GLN A 81 -5.16 15.17 -6.24
C GLN A 81 -3.75 14.85 -5.68
N GLN A 82 -2.74 14.72 -6.55
CA GLN A 82 -1.33 14.51 -6.17
C GLN A 82 -0.79 15.44 -5.06
N HIS A 83 -1.38 16.63 -4.87
CA HIS A 83 -1.03 17.59 -3.82
C HIS A 83 -1.34 17.09 -2.40
N ASN A 84 -2.36 16.25 -2.21
CA ASN A 84 -2.69 15.67 -0.91
C ASN A 84 -1.69 14.60 -0.47
N TYR A 85 -1.03 13.92 -1.42
CA TYR A 85 -0.02 12.91 -1.10
C TYR A 85 1.19 13.50 -0.39
N LYS A 86 1.55 14.77 -0.66
CA LYS A 86 2.66 15.47 0.05
C LYS A 86 2.49 15.50 1.57
N LYS A 87 1.25 15.41 2.07
CA LYS A 87 0.94 15.38 3.51
C LYS A 87 1.04 13.97 4.10
N PHE A 88 1.03 12.92 3.27
CA PHE A 88 0.94 11.52 3.69
C PHE A 88 1.99 10.59 3.04
N GLU A 89 3.09 11.14 2.53
CA GLU A 89 4.11 10.37 1.78
C GLU A 89 4.73 9.25 2.60
N SER A 90 5.02 9.52 3.89
CA SER A 90 5.56 8.50 4.79
C SER A 90 4.59 7.34 5.03
N THR A 91 3.27 7.60 5.00
CA THR A 91 2.25 6.55 5.10
C THR A 91 2.22 5.75 3.80
N TYR A 92 2.33 6.39 2.64
CA TYR A 92 2.36 5.71 1.35
C TYR A 92 3.56 4.76 1.19
N ILE A 93 4.76 5.18 1.59
CA ILE A 93 5.96 4.31 1.56
C ILE A 93 5.77 3.12 2.51
N ARG A 94 5.24 3.36 3.72
CA ARG A 94 4.95 2.28 4.70
C ARG A 94 3.94 1.26 4.17
N PHE A 95 2.97 1.69 3.35
CA PHE A 95 2.01 0.78 2.72
C PHE A 95 2.72 -0.18 1.76
N GLY A 96 3.64 0.35 0.96
CA GLY A 96 4.48 -0.44 0.06
C GLY A 96 5.32 -1.48 0.77
N TRP A 97 5.93 -1.12 1.90
CA TRP A 97 6.67 -2.05 2.75
C TRP A 97 5.77 -3.14 3.33
N ALA A 98 4.62 -2.79 3.89
CA ALA A 98 3.69 -3.75 4.46
C ALA A 98 3.20 -4.76 3.42
N LEU A 99 2.84 -4.30 2.23
CA LEU A 99 2.40 -5.17 1.13
C LEU A 99 3.53 -6.09 0.66
N SER A 100 4.76 -5.55 0.53
CA SER A 100 5.93 -6.34 0.09
C SER A 100 6.26 -7.45 1.11
N VAL A 101 6.32 -7.11 2.40
CA VAL A 101 6.60 -8.07 3.48
C VAL A 101 5.50 -9.13 3.56
N PHE A 102 4.24 -8.73 3.42
CA PHE A 102 3.12 -9.67 3.43
C PHE A 102 3.21 -10.70 2.30
N LEU A 103 3.50 -10.25 1.07
CA LEU A 103 3.69 -11.17 -0.05
C LEU A 103 4.87 -12.10 0.21
N GLN A 104 6.01 -11.57 0.66
CA GLN A 104 7.20 -12.37 0.98
C GLN A 104 6.90 -13.42 2.06
N ALA A 105 6.09 -13.07 3.06
CA ALA A 105 5.66 -14.01 4.10
C ALA A 105 4.81 -15.15 3.51
N ILE A 106 3.84 -14.84 2.62
CA ILE A 106 3.03 -15.86 1.94
C ILE A 106 3.93 -16.82 1.14
N PHE A 107 4.89 -16.28 0.38
CA PHE A 107 5.78 -17.12 -0.41
C PHE A 107 6.72 -17.96 0.44
N GLY A 108 7.20 -17.39 1.56
CA GLY A 108 7.94 -18.14 2.57
C GLY A 108 7.13 -19.28 3.16
N VAL A 109 5.82 -19.10 3.38
CA VAL A 109 4.91 -20.16 3.83
C VAL A 109 4.78 -21.26 2.77
N VAL A 110 4.64 -20.89 1.49
CA VAL A 110 4.57 -21.87 0.39
C VAL A 110 5.86 -22.70 0.31
N ILE A 111 7.03 -22.06 0.41
CA ILE A 111 8.33 -22.76 0.44
C ILE A 111 8.44 -23.64 1.70
N GLY A 112 8.10 -23.09 2.86
CA GLY A 112 8.15 -23.80 4.15
C GLY A 112 7.29 -25.05 4.18
N TYR A 113 6.12 -25.02 3.53
CA TYR A 113 5.23 -26.18 3.40
C TYR A 113 5.90 -27.39 2.72
N HIS A 114 6.75 -27.17 1.72
CA HIS A 114 7.45 -28.26 1.01
C HIS A 114 8.71 -28.74 1.74
N LEU A 115 9.32 -27.90 2.58
CA LEU A 115 10.57 -28.21 3.27
C LEU A 115 10.35 -28.79 4.67
N ILE A 116 9.24 -28.46 5.33
CA ILE A 116 8.98 -28.80 6.73
C ILE A 116 7.70 -29.65 6.80
N ASN A 117 7.84 -30.90 7.24
CA ASN A 117 6.70 -31.78 7.45
C ASN A 117 5.79 -31.24 8.56
N GLY A 118 4.48 -31.17 8.31
CA GLY A 118 3.49 -30.71 9.29
C GLY A 118 3.40 -29.18 9.44
N PHE A 119 3.80 -28.42 8.42
CA PHE A 119 3.80 -26.96 8.47
C PHE A 119 2.37 -26.38 8.65
N PRO A 120 2.10 -25.56 9.69
CA PRO A 120 0.77 -25.02 9.98
C PRO A 120 0.44 -23.82 9.07
N VAL A 121 0.18 -24.09 7.79
CA VAL A 121 -0.08 -23.09 6.75
C VAL A 121 -1.24 -22.17 7.12
N GLN A 122 -2.38 -22.74 7.53
CA GLN A 122 -3.60 -21.98 7.81
C GLN A 122 -3.39 -20.94 8.92
N SER A 123 -2.79 -21.35 10.04
CA SER A 123 -2.51 -20.45 11.16
C SER A 123 -1.57 -19.32 10.74
N LEU A 124 -0.50 -19.63 9.99
CA LEU A 124 0.46 -18.63 9.54
C LEU A 124 -0.15 -17.61 8.57
N ILE A 125 -0.96 -18.07 7.61
CA ILE A 125 -1.65 -17.18 6.67
C ILE A 125 -2.64 -16.27 7.41
N LEU A 126 -3.44 -16.82 8.33
CA LEU A 126 -4.39 -16.04 9.12
C LEU A 126 -3.69 -15.01 10.01
N THR A 127 -2.57 -15.39 10.64
CA THR A 127 -1.77 -14.46 11.45
C THR A 127 -1.15 -13.36 10.58
N ALA A 128 -0.58 -13.70 9.43
CA ALA A 128 -0.01 -12.73 8.49
C ALA A 128 -1.08 -11.75 7.97
N LEU A 129 -2.27 -12.27 7.63
CA LEU A 129 -3.39 -11.47 7.19
C LEU A 129 -3.90 -10.55 8.32
N GLY A 130 -4.05 -11.06 9.54
CA GLY A 130 -4.43 -10.26 10.71
C GLY A 130 -3.44 -9.14 11.01
N LEU A 131 -2.13 -9.42 10.94
CA LEU A 131 -1.09 -8.41 11.12
C LEU A 131 -1.15 -7.34 10.03
N LEU A 132 -1.36 -7.73 8.77
CA LEU A 132 -1.56 -6.78 7.67
C LEU A 132 -2.76 -5.87 7.93
N TRP A 133 -3.91 -6.44 8.30
CA TRP A 133 -5.12 -5.67 8.57
C TRP A 133 -4.96 -4.73 9.77
N MET A 134 -4.32 -5.16 10.86
CA MET A 134 -4.01 -4.29 12.00
C MET A 134 -3.12 -3.12 11.58
N PHE A 135 -2.10 -3.39 10.77
CA PHE A 135 -1.20 -2.35 10.26
C PHE A 135 -1.92 -1.36 9.34
N LEU A 136 -2.71 -1.87 8.39
CA LEU A 136 -3.51 -1.06 7.47
C LEU A 136 -4.55 -0.22 8.21
N GLY A 137 -5.25 -0.79 9.19
CA GLY A 137 -6.22 -0.08 10.01
C GLY A 137 -5.60 1.10 10.76
N ASN A 138 -4.41 0.92 11.34
CA ASN A 138 -3.65 2.00 11.97
C ASN A 138 -3.25 3.11 10.97
N MET A 139 -3.00 2.75 9.71
CA MET A 139 -2.68 3.73 8.67
C MET A 139 -3.90 4.51 8.20
N PHE A 140 -5.05 3.86 8.03
CA PHE A 140 -6.28 4.51 7.54
C PHE A 140 -6.81 5.58 8.49
N GLY A 141 -6.62 5.44 9.80
CA GLY A 141 -6.95 6.51 10.76
C GLY A 141 -6.20 7.82 10.51
N ARG A 142 -5.08 7.79 9.78
CA ARG A 142 -4.29 8.98 9.41
C ARG A 142 -4.71 9.57 8.06
N VAL A 143 -5.41 8.82 7.22
CA VAL A 143 -5.86 9.28 5.90
C VAL A 143 -7.09 10.17 6.08
N ARG A 144 -6.87 11.46 6.30
CA ARG A 144 -7.95 12.45 6.31
C ARG A 144 -8.40 12.70 4.88
N PHE A 145 -9.54 12.13 4.49
CA PHE A 145 -10.25 12.50 3.27
C PHE A 145 -10.69 13.96 3.36
N ASN A 146 -9.98 14.87 2.69
CA ASN A 146 -10.37 16.27 2.61
C ASN A 146 -11.41 16.51 1.50
N TYR A 147 -12.46 15.69 1.46
CA TYR A 147 -13.59 15.90 0.54
C TYR A 147 -14.74 16.66 1.21
N PHE A 148 -14.89 16.56 2.54
CA PHE A 148 -16.05 17.13 3.24
C PHE A 148 -15.78 18.43 4.00
N SER A 149 -14.52 18.74 4.33
CA SER A 149 -14.17 19.94 5.11
C SER A 149 -14.19 21.26 4.31
N VAL A 150 -14.43 21.21 3.00
CA VAL A 150 -14.52 22.41 2.13
C VAL A 150 -15.96 22.94 2.00
N SER A 151 -17.00 22.19 2.39
CA SER A 151 -18.39 22.64 2.17
C SER A 151 -19.09 23.30 3.37
N VAL A 152 -18.53 23.26 4.58
CA VAL A 152 -19.08 24.06 5.69
C VAL A 152 -18.48 25.45 5.66
N ARG A 153 -19.04 26.31 4.80
CA ARG A 153 -18.81 27.76 4.91
C ARG A 153 -19.34 28.18 6.29
N ARG A 154 -18.45 28.55 7.21
CA ARG A 154 -18.86 29.18 8.47
C ARG A 154 -19.19 30.63 8.13
N GLY A 155 -20.47 30.97 8.04
CA GLY A 155 -20.92 32.35 7.88
C GLY A 155 -20.35 33.18 9.04
N ARG A 156 -19.64 34.28 8.73
CA ARG A 156 -19.09 35.15 9.77
C ARG A 156 -20.21 36.10 10.20
N LEU A 157 -20.53 36.11 11.50
CA LEU A 157 -21.44 37.11 12.06
C LEU A 157 -20.69 38.44 12.10
N GLN A 158 -21.14 39.41 11.31
CA GLN A 158 -20.69 40.78 11.44
C GLN A 158 -21.79 41.59 12.12
N THR A 159 -21.38 42.41 13.10
CA THR A 159 -22.26 43.36 13.78
C THR A 159 -22.08 44.71 13.11
N ASN A 160 -23.16 45.36 12.66
CA ASN A 160 -23.06 46.72 12.13
C ASN A 160 -22.94 47.75 13.29
N LYS A 161 -22.72 49.03 12.94
CA LYS A 161 -22.60 50.15 13.89
C LYS A 161 -23.86 50.44 14.74
N TYR A 162 -24.99 49.84 14.40
CA TYR A 162 -26.30 49.92 15.08
C TYR A 162 -26.65 48.63 15.85
N GLY A 163 -25.69 47.72 16.05
CA GLY A 163 -25.88 46.50 16.84
C GLY A 163 -26.59 45.34 16.12
N ALA A 164 -27.01 45.51 14.86
CA ALA A 164 -27.65 44.45 14.10
C ALA A 164 -26.63 43.39 13.64
N LYS A 165 -26.89 42.11 13.94
CA LYS A 165 -26.06 40.97 13.52
C LYS A 165 -26.52 40.49 12.13
N ARG A 166 -25.61 40.45 11.15
CA ARG A 166 -25.87 39.89 9.81
C ARG A 166 -24.89 38.76 9.51
N ILE A 167 -25.40 37.67 8.92
CA ILE A 167 -24.56 36.58 8.41
C ILE A 167 -24.00 37.03 7.05
N VAL A 168 -22.68 37.16 6.97
CA VAL A 168 -21.99 37.49 5.72
C VAL A 168 -21.30 36.23 5.21
N TRP A 169 -21.69 35.81 4.01
CA TRP A 169 -21.02 34.74 3.29
C TRP A 169 -19.86 35.34 2.49
N PRO A 170 -18.65 34.72 2.51
CA PRO A 170 -17.58 35.17 1.64
C PRO A 170 -18.06 35.06 0.18
N ALA A 171 -18.04 36.20 -0.52
CA ALA A 171 -18.40 36.29 -1.93
C ALA A 171 -17.47 35.36 -2.75
N ARG A 172 -18.02 34.71 -3.79
CA ARG A 172 -17.20 34.06 -4.81
C ARG A 172 -16.31 35.15 -5.43
N CYS A 173 -15.01 35.16 -5.13
CA CYS A 173 -14.06 35.72 -6.08
C CYS A 173 -14.06 34.79 -7.29
N GLY A 174 -14.39 35.34 -8.46
CA GLY A 174 -14.77 34.59 -9.64
C GLY A 174 -13.67 33.75 -10.26
N LEU A 175 -14.10 32.77 -11.06
CA LEU A 175 -13.56 32.39 -12.37
C LEU A 175 -14.20 31.07 -12.79
N TYR A 176 -15.28 31.16 -13.58
CA TYR A 176 -15.59 30.23 -14.68
C TYR A 176 -16.42 31.02 -15.69
N ARG A 177 -15.74 31.80 -16.53
CA ARG A 177 -16.26 32.20 -17.84
C ARG A 177 -15.68 31.18 -18.82
N VAL A 178 -16.50 30.18 -19.14
CA VAL A 178 -16.23 29.21 -20.19
C VAL A 178 -16.54 29.92 -21.51
N TYR A 179 -15.53 30.03 -22.38
CA TYR A 179 -15.73 30.12 -23.82
C TYR A 179 -15.67 28.70 -24.37
#